data_AF-A0A543J684-F1
#
_entry.id   AF-A0A543J684-F1
#
_cell.length_a   1.000
_cell.length_b   1.000
_cell.length_c   1.000
_cell.angle_alpha   90.00
_cell.angle_beta   90.00
_cell.angle_gamma   90.00
#
_symmetry.space_group_name_H-M   'P 1'
#
loop_
_entity.id
_entity.type
_entity.pdbx_description
1 polymer ?
#
loop_
_entity_poly.entity_id
_entity_poly.type
_entity_poly.pdbx_seq_one_letter_code
_entity_poly.pdbx_strand_id
1 'polypeptide(L)'
;MRSAWVVVLALVAGLVAPVPAMAVVRSPGECATSLECTAAEIDRMTVAQRLEFLRLVQSGPAAGLGAPDRWRNIEGVLAFFHDHGLGTPGTWISHVDAAILEGIERGVALALGRSTDGYGNPGSARWAAYLSRLHRGELTVRNEHDRAWSEAEQASTEHGVAMAEQLHGLRPTAVERRFFLFSEFYRWSLRNRPVVLDLLLIYGALLNPVLILRRVPFVDWLTDVRESTPSRKGSEMAYAYAQLDPVNGAFSTVDLLFAYIPELFEEFQATR
;
A
#
# COMPACT_ATOMS: atom_id res chain seq x y z
N MET A 1 -38.88 48.10 39.79
CA MET A 1 -38.18 48.17 38.49
C MET A 1 -36.75 47.59 38.59
N ARG A 2 -36.60 46.29 38.88
CA ARG A 2 -35.26 45.65 39.02
C ARG A 2 -35.13 44.26 38.37
N SER A 3 -36.13 43.78 37.64
CA SER A 3 -36.16 42.40 37.13
C SER A 3 -35.95 42.24 35.62
N ALA A 4 -35.72 43.34 34.88
CA ALA A 4 -35.59 43.29 33.41
C ALA A 4 -34.13 43.15 32.92
N TRP A 5 -33.13 43.36 33.78
CA TRP A 5 -31.72 43.42 33.37
C TRP A 5 -30.98 42.08 33.42
N VAL A 6 -31.51 41.08 34.13
CA VAL A 6 -30.83 39.78 34.29
C VAL A 6 -31.04 38.86 33.08
N VAL A 7 -32.11 39.06 32.30
CA VAL A 7 -32.44 38.18 31.16
C VAL A 7 -31.62 38.50 29.90
N VAL A 8 -31.12 39.73 29.74
CA VAL A 8 -30.37 40.13 28.54
C VAL A 8 -28.91 39.66 28.57
N LEU A 9 -28.32 39.44 29.75
CA LEU A 9 -26.93 38.97 29.90
C LEU A 9 -26.78 37.45 29.71
N ALA A 10 -27.85 36.67 29.84
CA ALA A 10 -27.82 35.21 29.62
C ALA A 10 -27.89 34.81 28.14
N LEU A 11 -28.31 35.73 27.25
CA LEU A 11 -28.47 35.46 25.82
C LEU A 11 -27.22 35.77 24.98
N VAL A 12 -26.23 36.48 25.53
CA VAL A 12 -24.99 36.83 24.82
C VAL A 12 -23.84 35.84 25.11
N ALA A 13 -23.93 35.07 26.21
CA ALA A 13 -22.90 34.08 26.56
C ALA A 13 -23.01 32.74 25.78
N GLY A 14 -24.06 32.53 24.99
CA GLY A 14 -24.32 31.26 24.29
C GLY A 14 -23.78 31.15 22.86
N LEU A 15 -23.11 32.18 22.33
CA LEU A 15 -22.75 32.26 20.89
C LEU A 15 -21.28 31.96 20.57
N VAL A 16 -20.46 31.59 21.55
CA VAL A 16 -19.12 31.04 21.28
C VAL A 16 -19.24 29.52 21.27
N ALA A 17 -19.92 28.99 20.25
CA ALA A 17 -19.71 27.59 19.89
C ALA A 17 -18.22 27.48 19.47
N PRO A 18 -17.42 26.58 20.05
CA PRO A 18 -16.10 26.29 19.51
C PRO A 18 -16.33 25.82 18.08
N VAL A 19 -15.90 26.63 17.11
CA VAL A 19 -15.72 26.17 15.74
C VAL A 19 -14.80 24.96 15.87
N PRO A 20 -15.21 23.75 15.48
CA PRO A 20 -14.30 22.62 15.53
C PRO A 20 -13.09 23.07 14.73
N ALA A 21 -11.93 23.13 15.39
CA ALA A 21 -10.68 23.47 14.73
C ALA A 21 -10.62 22.54 13.53
N MET A 22 -10.74 23.10 12.32
CA MET A 22 -10.49 22.33 11.11
C MET A 22 -9.08 21.80 11.29
N ALA A 23 -8.97 20.49 11.56
CA ALA A 23 -7.68 19.86 11.75
C ALA A 23 -6.85 20.23 10.51
N VAL A 24 -5.80 21.03 10.73
CA VAL A 24 -4.91 21.47 9.67
C VAL A 24 -4.42 20.20 8.98
N VAL A 25 -4.78 20.02 7.71
CA VAL A 25 -4.33 18.86 6.95
C VAL A 25 -2.84 19.05 6.72
N ARG A 26 -2.03 18.22 7.39
CA ARG A 26 -0.58 18.21 7.23
C ARG A 26 -0.23 17.90 5.78
N SER A 27 0.72 18.64 5.26
CA SER A 27 1.31 18.39 3.95
C SER A 27 2.08 17.06 3.94
N PRO A 28 2.32 16.48 2.75
CA PRO A 28 3.19 15.30 2.61
C PRO A 28 4.54 15.46 3.31
N GLY A 29 5.17 16.63 3.19
CA GLY A 29 6.46 16.92 3.82
C GLY A 29 6.40 16.99 5.35
N GLU A 30 5.33 17.56 5.91
CA GLU A 30 5.12 17.56 7.36
C GLU A 30 4.94 16.14 7.88
N CYS A 31 4.10 15.31 7.23
CA CYS A 31 3.91 13.91 7.59
C CYS A 31 5.22 13.12 7.51
N ALA A 32 5.94 13.22 6.39
CA ALA A 32 7.20 12.49 6.20
C ALA A 32 8.29 12.90 7.19
N THR A 33 8.27 14.14 7.68
CA THR A 33 9.24 14.65 8.66
C THR A 33 8.85 14.25 10.08
N SER A 34 7.59 14.45 10.47
CA SER A 34 7.12 14.15 11.84
C SER A 34 7.03 12.65 12.08
N LEU A 35 6.67 11.88 11.05
CA LEU A 35 6.29 10.48 11.17
C LEU A 35 5.19 10.30 12.23
N GLU A 36 4.11 11.08 12.14
CA GLU A 36 2.99 11.19 13.09
C GLU A 36 1.61 11.29 12.44
N CYS A 37 1.51 11.15 11.12
CA CYS A 37 0.24 11.18 10.41
C CYS A 37 -0.53 9.87 10.60
N THR A 38 -1.80 10.04 10.95
CA THR A 38 -2.76 8.95 11.06
C THR A 38 -3.29 8.57 9.68
N ALA A 39 -3.83 7.37 9.55
CA ALA A 39 -4.51 6.94 8.32
C ALA A 39 -5.65 7.91 7.93
N ALA A 40 -6.33 8.53 8.90
CA ALA A 40 -7.36 9.53 8.64
C ALA A 40 -6.81 10.85 8.06
N GLU A 41 -5.56 11.20 8.34
CA GLU A 41 -4.90 12.36 7.73
C GLU A 41 -4.37 12.01 6.33
N ILE A 42 -3.78 10.82 6.17
CA ILE A 42 -3.30 10.33 4.88
C ILE A 42 -4.47 10.11 3.90
N ASP A 43 -5.63 9.65 4.39
CA ASP A 43 -6.85 9.50 3.57
C ASP A 43 -7.26 10.81 2.89
N ARG A 44 -7.01 11.97 3.53
CA ARG A 44 -7.30 13.30 2.97
C ARG A 44 -6.33 13.72 1.88
N MET A 45 -5.18 13.05 1.75
CA MET A 45 -4.22 13.31 0.68
C MET A 45 -4.76 12.75 -0.65
N THR A 46 -4.54 13.52 -1.72
CA THR A 46 -4.64 13.00 -3.09
C THR A 46 -3.59 11.91 -3.32
N VAL A 47 -3.80 11.03 -4.30
CA VAL A 47 -2.81 10.00 -4.66
C VAL A 47 -1.45 10.60 -5.04
N ALA A 48 -1.43 11.76 -5.71
CA ALA A 48 -0.19 12.47 -6.01
C ALA A 48 0.57 12.89 -4.73
N GLN A 49 -0.16 13.40 -3.73
CA GLN A 49 0.41 13.76 -2.43
C GLN A 49 0.89 12.53 -1.65
N ARG A 50 0.21 11.39 -1.76
CA ARG A 50 0.66 10.12 -1.16
C ARG A 50 1.93 9.59 -1.79
N LEU A 51 2.05 9.71 -3.11
CA LEU A 51 3.26 9.36 -3.83
C LEU A 51 4.44 10.26 -3.42
N GLU A 52 4.20 11.57 -3.29
CA GLU A 52 5.19 12.51 -2.75
C GLU A 52 5.59 12.14 -1.31
N PHE A 53 4.60 11.89 -0.44
CA PHE A 53 4.81 11.47 0.94
C PHE A 53 5.70 10.21 1.03
N LEU A 54 5.38 9.15 0.28
CA LEU A 54 6.14 7.90 0.28
C LEU A 54 7.59 8.12 -0.19
N ARG A 55 7.79 8.96 -1.21
CA ARG A 55 9.13 9.33 -1.69
C ARG A 55 9.92 10.09 -0.63
N LEU A 56 9.28 11.04 0.06
CA LEU A 56 9.94 11.80 1.13
C LEU A 56 10.31 10.92 2.33
N VAL A 57 9.45 9.99 2.73
CA VAL A 57 9.76 8.99 3.78
C VAL A 57 10.97 8.14 3.37
N GLN A 58 10.98 7.65 2.12
CA GLN A 58 12.08 6.87 1.55
C GLN A 58 13.40 7.63 1.51
N SER A 59 13.42 8.80 0.87
CA SER A 59 14.65 9.59 0.70
C SER A 59 15.14 10.27 1.98
N GLY A 60 14.26 10.41 2.98
CA GLY A 60 14.57 11.03 4.26
C GLY A 60 14.78 9.99 5.38
N PRO A 61 13.83 9.83 6.31
CA PRO A 61 14.05 9.03 7.52
C PRO A 61 14.33 7.55 7.25
N ALA A 62 13.74 6.93 6.22
CA ALA A 62 13.97 5.51 5.93
C ALA A 62 15.32 5.23 5.26
N ALA A 63 15.94 6.22 4.59
CA ALA A 63 17.26 6.07 3.98
C ALA A 63 18.33 5.68 5.03
N GLY A 64 18.26 6.27 6.24
CA GLY A 64 19.15 5.93 7.36
C GLY A 64 19.01 4.49 7.86
N LEU A 65 17.88 3.84 7.58
CA LEU A 65 17.60 2.43 7.89
C LEU A 65 17.97 1.47 6.74
N GLY A 66 18.63 1.98 5.68
CA GLY A 66 18.96 1.21 4.49
C GLY A 66 17.77 0.97 3.55
N ALA A 67 16.71 1.77 3.67
CA ALA A 67 15.47 1.64 2.90
C ALA A 67 15.14 2.81 1.95
N PRO A 68 16.09 3.35 1.16
CA PRO A 68 15.81 4.49 0.27
C PRO A 68 14.93 4.13 -0.94
N ASP A 69 14.73 2.84 -1.21
CA ASP A 69 14.08 2.32 -2.41
C ASP A 69 13.12 1.15 -2.12
N ARG A 70 12.79 0.87 -0.85
CA ARG A 70 12.13 -0.39 -0.46
C ARG A 70 10.65 -0.44 -0.71
N TRP A 71 10.05 0.64 -1.21
CA TRP A 71 8.64 0.72 -1.54
C TRP A 71 8.41 1.29 -2.94
N ARG A 72 9.40 1.19 -3.84
CA ARG A 72 9.23 1.61 -5.24
C ARG A 72 8.14 0.80 -5.96
N ASN A 73 7.89 -0.44 -5.55
CA ASN A 73 6.73 -1.17 -6.03
C ASN A 73 5.40 -0.50 -5.63
N ILE A 74 5.27 0.02 -4.41
CA ILE A 74 4.08 0.77 -3.97
C ILE A 74 3.98 2.10 -4.74
N GLU A 75 5.09 2.76 -5.05
CA GLU A 75 5.07 3.92 -5.96
C GLU A 75 4.47 3.58 -7.32
N GLY A 76 4.75 2.38 -7.86
CA GLY A 76 4.16 1.90 -9.11
C GLY A 76 2.63 1.75 -9.03
N VAL A 77 2.12 1.26 -7.89
CA VAL A 77 0.67 1.15 -7.64
C VAL A 77 0.02 2.52 -7.49
N LEU A 78 0.64 3.44 -6.73
CA LEU A 78 0.16 4.81 -6.56
C LEU A 78 0.15 5.58 -7.89
N ALA A 79 1.19 5.43 -8.72
CA ALA A 79 1.22 6.02 -10.05
C ALA A 79 0.08 5.48 -10.93
N PHE A 80 -0.19 4.17 -10.88
CA PHE A 80 -1.32 3.57 -11.56
C PHE A 80 -2.66 4.15 -11.07
N PHE A 81 -2.87 4.26 -9.74
CA PHE A 81 -4.09 4.85 -9.18
C PHE A 81 -4.30 6.29 -9.61
N HIS A 82 -3.23 7.10 -9.59
CA HIS A 82 -3.28 8.47 -10.05
C HIS A 82 -3.75 8.55 -11.51
N ASP A 83 -3.14 7.76 -12.39
CA ASP A 83 -3.42 7.81 -13.83
C ASP A 83 -4.83 7.30 -14.19
N HIS A 84 -5.45 6.50 -13.32
CA HIS A 84 -6.81 5.96 -13.51
C HIS A 84 -7.87 6.65 -12.64
N GLY A 85 -7.52 7.71 -11.92
CA GLY A 85 -8.47 8.42 -11.04
C GLY A 85 -9.03 7.56 -9.90
N LEU A 86 -8.25 6.58 -9.42
CA LEU A 86 -8.58 5.72 -8.30
C LEU A 86 -8.04 6.30 -7.00
N GLY A 87 -8.60 5.91 -5.85
CA GLY A 87 -8.09 6.32 -4.53
C GLY A 87 -8.43 7.76 -4.12
N THR A 88 -9.50 8.33 -4.67
CA THR A 88 -10.07 9.60 -4.17
C THR A 88 -10.34 9.51 -2.66
N PRO A 89 -10.04 10.55 -1.86
CA PRO A 89 -10.30 10.57 -0.41
C PRO A 89 -11.67 10.02 0.00
N GLY A 90 -11.72 9.20 1.05
CA GLY A 90 -12.94 8.57 1.56
C GLY A 90 -13.48 7.39 0.74
N THR A 91 -12.82 6.99 -0.35
CA THR A 91 -13.16 5.75 -1.07
C THR A 91 -12.55 4.51 -0.40
N TRP A 92 -13.04 3.32 -0.76
CA TRP A 92 -12.51 2.08 -0.22
C TRP A 92 -10.99 1.92 -0.49
N ILE A 93 -10.54 2.15 -1.74
CA ILE A 93 -9.11 2.16 -2.09
C ILE A 93 -8.36 3.17 -1.22
N SER A 94 -8.93 4.36 -1.05
CA SER A 94 -8.28 5.45 -0.31
C SER A 94 -7.97 5.09 1.13
N HIS A 95 -8.92 4.48 1.85
CA HIS A 95 -8.71 4.00 3.21
C HIS A 95 -7.70 2.86 3.30
N VAL A 96 -7.72 1.92 2.35
CA VAL A 96 -6.77 0.80 2.32
C VAL A 96 -5.34 1.31 2.14
N ASP A 97 -5.14 2.17 1.14
CA ASP A 97 -3.84 2.76 0.82
C ASP A 97 -3.34 3.69 1.94
N ALA A 98 -4.22 4.46 2.56
CA ALA A 98 -3.86 5.30 3.71
C ALA A 98 -3.35 4.48 4.91
N ALA A 99 -3.93 3.30 5.17
CA ALA A 99 -3.45 2.38 6.20
C ALA A 99 -2.12 1.71 5.84
N ILE A 100 -1.87 1.42 4.56
CA ILE A 100 -0.56 0.94 4.09
C ILE A 100 0.52 1.98 4.39
N LEU A 101 0.27 3.22 4.00
CA LEU A 101 1.18 4.34 4.19
C LEU A 101 1.38 4.70 5.67
N GLU A 102 0.33 4.67 6.48
CA GLU A 102 0.45 4.80 7.94
C GLU A 102 1.35 3.69 8.50
N GLY A 103 1.12 2.44 8.10
CA GLY A 103 1.96 1.32 8.55
C GLY A 103 3.44 1.52 8.25
N ILE A 104 3.77 2.02 7.06
CA ILE A 104 5.14 2.37 6.66
C ILE A 104 5.68 3.51 7.54
N GLU A 105 4.94 4.62 7.64
CA GLU A 105 5.33 5.80 8.41
C GLU A 105 5.64 5.45 9.87
N ARG A 106 4.70 4.75 10.51
CA ARG A 106 4.80 4.31 11.90
C ARG A 106 5.90 3.28 12.05
N GLY A 107 6.06 2.37 11.10
CA GLY A 107 7.16 1.41 11.08
C GLY A 107 8.54 2.09 11.07
N VAL A 108 8.70 3.15 10.28
CA VAL A 108 9.91 3.97 10.27
C VAL A 108 10.10 4.68 11.61
N ALA A 109 9.05 5.29 12.17
CA ALA A 109 9.13 5.96 13.47
C ALA A 109 9.57 5.03 14.60
N LEU A 110 9.00 3.82 14.64
CA LEU A 110 9.32 2.77 15.60
C LEU A 110 10.76 2.27 15.42
N ALA A 111 11.20 1.99 14.19
CA ALA A 111 12.56 1.52 13.91
C ALA A 111 13.64 2.56 14.24
N LEU A 112 13.34 3.85 14.09
CA LEU A 112 14.22 4.96 14.49
C LEU A 112 14.18 5.23 16.00
N GLY A 113 13.32 4.55 16.77
CA GLY A 113 13.13 4.82 18.20
C GLY A 113 12.51 6.19 18.48
N ARG A 114 11.86 6.82 17.50
CA ARG A 114 11.19 8.13 17.65
C ARG A 114 9.81 8.04 18.28
N SER A 115 9.23 6.84 18.29
CA SER A 115 7.92 6.56 18.85
C SER A 115 7.83 5.11 19.32
N THR A 116 6.84 4.81 20.15
CA THR A 116 6.42 3.46 20.53
C THR A 116 4.99 3.15 20.07
N ASP A 117 4.33 4.10 19.40
CA ASP A 117 2.92 3.99 19.00
C ASP A 117 2.79 3.64 17.52
N GLY A 118 2.05 2.58 17.22
CA GLY A 118 1.72 2.14 15.87
C GLY A 118 0.30 2.50 15.41
N TYR A 119 -0.45 3.27 16.19
CA TYR A 119 -1.86 3.65 15.97
C TYR A 119 -2.84 2.48 15.83
N GLY A 120 -2.48 1.31 16.38
CA GLY A 120 -3.28 0.09 16.28
C GLY A 120 -3.16 -0.63 14.94
N ASN A 121 -2.38 -0.10 13.99
CA ASN A 121 -2.08 -0.75 12.72
C ASN A 121 -1.03 -1.86 12.93
N PRO A 122 -1.39 -3.15 12.75
CA PRO A 122 -0.47 -4.27 13.03
C PRO A 122 0.74 -4.30 12.09
N GLY A 123 0.64 -3.70 10.91
CA GLY A 123 1.76 -3.61 9.98
C GLY A 123 2.87 -2.66 10.45
N SER A 124 2.55 -1.65 11.28
CA SER A 124 3.54 -0.75 11.87
C SER A 124 4.67 -1.50 12.59
N ALA A 125 4.32 -2.46 13.46
CA ALA A 125 5.31 -3.26 14.18
C ALA A 125 6.12 -4.19 13.24
N ARG A 126 5.48 -4.72 12.19
CA ARG A 126 6.14 -5.59 11.20
C ARG A 126 7.10 -4.80 10.32
N TRP A 127 6.71 -3.60 9.88
CA TRP A 127 7.61 -2.68 9.18
C TRP A 127 8.79 -2.29 10.04
N ALA A 128 8.58 -1.97 11.32
CA ALA A 128 9.66 -1.66 12.24
C ALA A 128 10.66 -2.82 12.37
N ALA A 129 10.14 -4.06 12.51
CA ALA A 129 10.97 -5.25 12.57
C ALA A 129 11.74 -5.48 11.26
N TYR A 130 11.09 -5.36 10.10
CA TYR A 130 11.72 -5.45 8.78
C TYR A 130 12.87 -4.44 8.64
N LEU A 131 12.60 -3.15 8.92
CA LEU A 131 13.58 -2.07 8.79
C LEU A 131 14.75 -2.24 9.77
N SER A 132 14.49 -2.69 10.99
CA SER A 132 15.54 -2.94 11.98
C SER A 132 16.46 -4.09 11.53
N ARG A 133 15.89 -5.18 11.00
CA ARG A 133 16.66 -6.31 10.44
C ARG A 133 17.44 -5.89 9.19
N LEU A 134 16.83 -5.08 8.32
CA LEU A 134 17.46 -4.52 7.13
C LEU A 134 18.69 -3.69 7.51
N HIS A 135 18.53 -2.76 8.46
CA HIS A 135 19.59 -1.88 8.93
C HIS A 135 20.77 -2.65 9.55
N ARG A 136 20.50 -3.77 10.24
CA ARG A 136 21.54 -4.66 10.80
C ARG A 136 22.18 -5.60 9.75
N GLY A 137 21.75 -5.56 8.49
CA GLY A 137 22.28 -6.42 7.44
C GLY A 137 21.83 -7.89 7.57
N GLU A 138 20.71 -8.16 8.24
CA GLU A 138 20.19 -9.52 8.47
C GLU A 138 19.29 -10.02 7.33
N LEU A 139 18.92 -9.15 6.39
CA LEU A 139 18.04 -9.47 5.25
C LEU A 139 18.81 -9.64 3.93
N THR A 140 19.91 -10.38 3.96
CA THR A 140 20.74 -10.67 2.77
C THR A 140 20.19 -11.82 1.91
N VAL A 141 19.39 -12.70 2.51
CA VAL A 141 18.74 -13.81 1.82
C VAL A 141 17.40 -13.34 1.25
N ARG A 142 17.22 -13.43 -0.06
CA ARG A 142 16.03 -12.95 -0.78
C ARG A 142 14.72 -13.45 -0.21
N ASN A 143 14.59 -14.76 0.04
CA ASN A 143 13.36 -15.34 0.59
C ASN A 143 13.01 -14.79 1.98
N GLU A 144 14.01 -14.51 2.83
CA GLU A 144 13.77 -13.93 4.15
C GLU A 144 13.38 -12.46 4.08
N HIS A 145 14.06 -11.71 3.19
CA HIS A 145 13.72 -10.33 2.87
C HIS A 145 12.28 -10.21 2.38
N ASP A 146 11.91 -10.98 1.35
CA ASP A 146 10.61 -10.89 0.69
C ASP A 146 9.48 -11.32 1.61
N ARG A 147 9.70 -12.34 2.44
CA ARG A 147 8.74 -12.76 3.44
C ARG A 147 8.50 -11.65 4.48
N ALA A 148 9.56 -11.07 5.03
CA ALA A 148 9.43 -10.01 6.02
C ALA A 148 8.74 -8.76 5.46
N TRP A 149 9.08 -8.38 4.22
CA TRP A 149 8.43 -7.26 3.52
C TRP A 149 6.95 -7.56 3.24
N SER A 150 6.63 -8.73 2.66
CA SER A 150 5.25 -9.03 2.26
C SER A 150 4.32 -9.25 3.45
N GLU A 151 4.82 -9.76 4.56
CA GLU A 151 4.06 -9.87 5.81
C GLU A 151 3.75 -8.51 6.43
N ALA A 152 4.66 -7.53 6.32
CA ALA A 152 4.42 -6.16 6.79
C ALA A 152 3.36 -5.46 5.94
N GLU A 153 3.51 -5.53 4.62
CA GLU A 153 2.54 -4.98 3.66
C GLU A 153 1.16 -5.63 3.81
N GLN A 154 1.10 -6.96 3.95
CA GLN A 154 -0.14 -7.71 4.16
C GLN A 154 -0.89 -7.20 5.40
N ALA A 155 -0.19 -7.06 6.52
CA ALA A 155 -0.81 -6.66 7.78
C ALA A 155 -1.38 -5.24 7.73
N SER A 156 -0.68 -4.28 7.09
CA SER A 156 -1.22 -2.94 6.89
C SER A 156 -2.38 -2.93 5.90
N THR A 157 -2.30 -3.73 4.85
CA THR A 157 -3.37 -3.87 3.86
C THR A 157 -4.65 -4.42 4.49
N GLU A 158 -4.57 -5.52 5.24
CA GLU A 158 -5.72 -6.14 5.94
C GLU A 158 -6.32 -5.19 6.97
N HIS A 159 -5.48 -4.43 7.69
CA HIS A 159 -5.94 -3.38 8.59
C HIS A 159 -6.73 -2.29 7.85
N GLY A 160 -6.23 -1.84 6.70
CA GLY A 160 -6.92 -0.89 5.83
C GLY A 160 -8.27 -1.39 5.33
N VAL A 161 -8.36 -2.67 4.92
CA VAL A 161 -9.63 -3.30 4.54
C VAL A 161 -10.60 -3.32 5.71
N ALA A 162 -10.14 -3.76 6.89
CA ALA A 162 -10.98 -3.78 8.08
C ALA A 162 -11.47 -2.38 8.47
N MET A 163 -10.61 -1.36 8.40
CA MET A 163 -11.00 0.04 8.63
C MET A 163 -12.06 0.51 7.62
N ALA A 164 -11.83 0.30 6.33
CA ALA A 164 -12.77 0.70 5.29
C ALA A 164 -14.15 0.05 5.48
N GLU A 165 -14.17 -1.26 5.75
CA GLU A 165 -15.42 -2.03 5.85
C GLU A 165 -16.13 -1.89 7.20
N GLN A 166 -15.39 -1.92 8.31
CA GLN A 166 -15.96 -1.98 9.66
C GLN A 166 -16.15 -0.60 10.28
N LEU A 167 -15.22 0.34 10.04
CA LEU A 167 -15.29 1.69 10.63
C LEU A 167 -16.04 2.67 9.71
N HIS A 168 -15.84 2.55 8.39
CA HIS A 168 -16.44 3.46 7.42
C HIS A 168 -17.64 2.86 6.65
N GLY A 169 -17.95 1.57 6.84
CA GLY A 169 -19.10 0.91 6.21
C GLY A 169 -19.00 0.81 4.68
N LEU A 170 -17.80 0.97 4.13
CA LEU A 170 -17.54 0.91 2.69
C LEU A 170 -17.43 -0.54 2.24
N ARG A 171 -17.70 -0.79 0.96
CA ARG A 171 -17.47 -2.10 0.35
C ARG A 171 -16.73 -1.91 -0.96
N PRO A 172 -15.80 -2.84 -1.30
CA PRO A 172 -15.17 -2.79 -2.60
C PRO A 172 -16.20 -3.11 -3.67
N THR A 173 -16.12 -2.39 -4.79
CA THR A 173 -16.72 -2.79 -6.06
C THR A 173 -16.13 -4.13 -6.52
N ALA A 174 -16.78 -4.77 -7.50
CA ALA A 174 -16.27 -6.02 -8.08
C ALA A 174 -14.84 -5.86 -8.66
N VAL A 175 -14.57 -4.70 -9.26
CA VAL A 175 -13.26 -4.37 -9.82
C VAL A 175 -12.22 -4.22 -8.71
N GLU A 176 -12.50 -3.42 -7.68
CA GLU A 176 -11.62 -3.23 -6.52
C GLU A 176 -11.32 -4.55 -5.80
N ARG A 177 -12.32 -5.41 -5.64
CA ARG A 177 -12.14 -6.71 -4.99
C ARG A 177 -11.21 -7.62 -5.79
N ARG A 178 -11.28 -7.61 -7.11
CA ARG A 178 -10.38 -8.41 -7.96
C ARG A 178 -8.97 -7.87 -7.99
N PHE A 179 -8.84 -6.55 -8.07
CA PHE A 179 -7.55 -5.89 -7.92
C PHE A 179 -6.91 -6.24 -6.57
N PHE A 180 -7.70 -6.23 -5.49
CA PHE A 180 -7.26 -6.65 -4.17
C PHE A 180 -6.76 -8.10 -4.17
N LEU A 181 -7.50 -9.05 -4.76
CA LEU A 181 -7.05 -10.45 -4.88
C LEU A 181 -5.75 -10.60 -5.68
N PHE A 182 -5.52 -9.76 -6.69
CA PHE A 182 -4.25 -9.71 -7.40
C PHE A 182 -3.11 -9.24 -6.49
N SER A 183 -3.34 -8.20 -5.68
CA SER A 183 -2.34 -7.73 -4.71
C SER A 183 -2.02 -8.78 -3.63
N GLU A 184 -3.03 -9.55 -3.20
CA GLU A 184 -2.85 -10.70 -2.29
C GLU A 184 -1.94 -11.77 -2.92
N PHE A 185 -2.17 -12.07 -4.19
CA PHE A 185 -1.36 -13.01 -4.93
C PHE A 185 0.09 -12.52 -5.09
N TYR A 186 0.29 -11.24 -5.37
CA TYR A 186 1.62 -10.64 -5.42
C TYR A 186 2.37 -10.84 -4.09
N ARG A 187 1.73 -10.50 -2.97
CA ARG A 187 2.31 -10.71 -1.62
C ARG A 187 2.55 -12.20 -1.31
N TRP A 188 1.66 -13.08 -1.78
CA TRP A 188 1.83 -14.53 -1.68
C TRP A 188 3.04 -15.01 -2.49
N SER A 189 3.26 -14.47 -3.69
CA SER A 189 4.38 -14.82 -4.56
C SER A 189 5.72 -14.45 -3.95
N LEU A 190 5.81 -13.25 -3.37
CA LEU A 190 6.97 -12.78 -2.59
C LEU A 190 7.37 -13.80 -1.51
N ARG A 191 6.41 -14.23 -0.68
CA ARG A 191 6.69 -15.13 0.45
C ARG A 191 6.79 -16.62 0.07
N ASN A 192 6.38 -17.00 -1.15
CA ASN A 192 6.40 -18.38 -1.65
C ASN A 192 7.22 -18.54 -2.94
N ARG A 193 8.30 -17.77 -3.10
CA ARG A 193 9.15 -17.78 -4.30
C ARG A 193 9.50 -19.18 -4.84
N PRO A 194 9.93 -20.18 -4.01
CA PRO A 194 10.19 -21.53 -4.51
C PRO A 194 8.99 -22.16 -5.21
N VAL A 195 7.79 -22.05 -4.61
CA VAL A 195 6.55 -22.59 -5.16
C VAL A 195 6.21 -21.92 -6.49
N VAL A 196 6.38 -20.60 -6.60
CA VAL A 196 6.15 -19.87 -7.86
C VAL A 196 7.11 -20.36 -8.95
N LEU A 197 8.39 -20.54 -8.62
CA LEU A 197 9.38 -21.05 -9.57
C LEU A 197 9.08 -22.47 -10.04
N ASP A 198 8.58 -23.33 -9.14
CA ASP A 198 8.17 -24.70 -9.48
C ASP A 198 6.93 -24.70 -10.38
N LEU A 199 5.94 -23.84 -10.10
CA LEU A 199 4.77 -23.68 -10.96
C LEU A 199 5.16 -23.21 -12.36
N LEU A 200 6.07 -22.23 -12.48
CA LEU A 200 6.58 -21.77 -13.77
C LEU A 200 7.44 -22.83 -14.48
N LEU A 201 8.10 -23.72 -13.75
CA LEU A 201 8.80 -24.85 -14.35
C LEU A 201 7.82 -25.86 -14.97
N ILE A 202 6.73 -26.17 -14.26
CA ILE A 202 5.73 -27.16 -14.69
C ILE A 202 4.86 -26.62 -15.83
N TYR A 203 4.37 -25.39 -15.71
CA TYR A 203 3.36 -24.83 -16.60
C TYR A 203 3.90 -23.77 -17.57
N GLY A 204 5.11 -23.23 -17.34
CA GLY A 204 5.63 -22.12 -18.12
C GLY A 204 5.79 -22.44 -19.62
N ALA A 205 6.10 -23.69 -19.97
CA ALA A 205 6.18 -24.14 -21.38
C ALA A 205 4.89 -23.91 -22.16
N LEU A 206 3.74 -24.03 -21.49
CA LEU A 206 2.42 -23.86 -22.12
C LEU A 206 2.13 -22.40 -22.47
N LEU A 207 2.76 -21.47 -21.77
CA LEU A 207 2.61 -20.02 -21.98
C LEU A 207 3.66 -19.51 -22.96
N ASN A 208 4.93 -19.81 -22.68
CA ASN A 208 6.08 -19.42 -23.48
C ASN A 208 7.28 -20.32 -23.12
N PRO A 209 7.84 -21.13 -24.03
CA PRO A 209 8.99 -21.99 -23.73
C PRO A 209 10.22 -21.26 -23.17
N VAL A 210 10.43 -20.00 -23.54
CA VAL A 210 11.55 -19.17 -23.05
C VAL A 210 11.35 -18.81 -21.57
N LEU A 211 10.11 -18.77 -21.07
CA LEU A 211 9.81 -18.50 -19.68
C LEU A 211 10.44 -19.53 -18.75
N ILE A 212 10.50 -20.82 -19.12
CA ILE A 212 11.17 -21.84 -18.30
C ILE A 212 12.65 -21.50 -18.09
N LEU A 213 13.32 -21.08 -19.16
CA LEU A 213 14.73 -20.73 -19.14
C LEU A 213 14.99 -19.44 -18.34
N ARG A 214 14.05 -18.51 -18.36
CA ARG A 214 14.15 -17.18 -17.74
C ARG A 214 13.32 -17.02 -16.46
N ARG A 215 12.74 -18.10 -15.91
CA ARG A 215 11.81 -18.03 -14.77
C ARG A 215 12.40 -17.39 -13.52
N VAL A 216 13.67 -17.66 -13.22
CA VAL A 216 14.37 -17.10 -12.05
C VAL A 216 14.49 -15.57 -12.17
N PRO A 217 15.17 -15.02 -13.20
CA PRO A 217 15.29 -13.57 -13.32
C PRO A 217 13.94 -12.88 -13.58
N PHE A 218 12.96 -13.56 -14.19
CA PHE A 218 11.60 -13.04 -14.33
C PHE A 218 10.90 -12.88 -12.98
N VAL A 219 10.88 -13.92 -12.14
CA VAL A 219 10.26 -13.85 -10.80
C VAL A 219 11.00 -12.85 -9.91
N ASP A 220 12.32 -12.79 -10.01
CA ASP A 220 13.12 -11.82 -9.26
C ASP A 220 12.79 -10.38 -9.68
N TRP A 221 12.64 -10.11 -10.98
CA TRP A 221 12.18 -8.81 -11.49
C TRP A 221 10.75 -8.51 -11.04
N LEU A 222 9.82 -9.45 -11.23
CA LEU A 222 8.41 -9.28 -10.93
C LEU A 222 8.17 -8.93 -9.46
N THR A 223 8.98 -9.52 -8.57
CA THR A 223 8.86 -9.35 -7.13
C THR A 223 9.84 -8.35 -6.54
N ASP A 224 10.70 -7.70 -7.33
CA ASP A 224 11.64 -6.73 -6.76
C ASP A 224 10.89 -5.49 -6.25
N VAL A 225 10.80 -5.36 -4.92
CA VAL A 225 10.16 -4.22 -4.24
C VAL A 225 10.85 -2.88 -4.52
N ARG A 226 12.08 -2.94 -5.06
CA ARG A 226 12.86 -1.76 -5.48
C ARG A 226 12.56 -1.31 -6.90
N GLU A 227 11.70 -2.00 -7.62
CA GLU A 227 11.31 -1.64 -8.98
C GLU A 227 9.82 -1.29 -9.04
N SER A 228 9.51 -0.16 -9.67
CA SER A 228 8.13 0.33 -9.82
C SER A 228 7.45 -0.22 -11.07
N THR A 229 8.21 -0.58 -12.10
CA THR A 229 7.66 -1.03 -13.39
C THR A 229 6.80 -2.29 -13.27
N PRO A 230 7.25 -3.37 -12.58
CA PRO A 230 6.47 -4.60 -12.52
C PRO A 230 5.12 -4.41 -11.81
N SER A 231 5.09 -3.66 -10.71
CA SER A 231 3.87 -3.41 -9.95
C SER A 231 2.91 -2.48 -10.68
N ARG A 232 3.42 -1.46 -11.39
CA ARG A 232 2.59 -0.60 -12.24
C ARG A 232 1.94 -1.40 -13.36
N LYS A 233 2.73 -2.14 -14.16
CA LYS A 233 2.21 -2.94 -15.27
C LYS A 233 1.26 -4.03 -14.78
N GLY A 234 1.61 -4.71 -13.68
CA GLY A 234 0.73 -5.68 -13.03
C GLY A 234 -0.60 -5.07 -12.59
N SER A 235 -0.59 -3.82 -12.10
CA SER A 235 -1.80 -3.08 -11.74
C SER A 235 -2.66 -2.73 -12.96
N GLU A 236 -2.05 -2.25 -14.04
CA GLU A 236 -2.73 -1.95 -15.31
C GLU A 236 -3.45 -3.20 -15.85
N MET A 237 -2.75 -4.33 -15.86
CA MET A 237 -3.31 -5.61 -16.31
C MET A 237 -4.41 -6.09 -15.37
N ALA A 238 -4.17 -6.12 -14.06
CA ALA A 238 -5.17 -6.53 -13.08
C ALA A 238 -6.46 -5.72 -13.19
N TYR A 239 -6.34 -4.40 -13.39
CA TYR A 239 -7.48 -3.51 -13.53
C TYR A 239 -8.23 -3.71 -14.85
N ALA A 240 -7.52 -3.82 -15.98
CA ALA A 240 -8.14 -4.04 -17.28
C ALA A 240 -8.98 -5.33 -17.31
N TYR A 241 -8.43 -6.43 -16.79
CA TYR A 241 -9.15 -7.70 -16.74
C TYR A 241 -10.29 -7.70 -15.71
N ALA A 242 -10.10 -7.01 -14.58
CA ALA A 242 -11.17 -6.85 -13.60
C ALA A 242 -12.39 -6.12 -14.20
N GLN A 243 -12.19 -5.20 -15.16
CA GLN A 243 -13.25 -4.54 -15.91
C GLN A 243 -13.90 -5.39 -17.00
N LEU A 244 -13.18 -6.33 -17.61
CA LEU A 244 -13.67 -7.10 -18.77
C LEU A 244 -14.66 -8.22 -18.41
N ASP A 245 -14.58 -8.77 -17.20
CA ASP A 245 -15.47 -9.86 -16.79
C ASP A 245 -16.21 -9.59 -15.47
N PRO A 246 -16.86 -8.44 -15.23
CA PRO A 246 -17.32 -8.03 -13.90
C PRO A 246 -18.35 -8.98 -13.26
N VAL A 247 -18.94 -9.91 -14.03
CA VAL A 247 -20.06 -10.77 -13.65
C VAL A 247 -19.69 -12.27 -13.57
N ASN A 248 -18.71 -12.81 -14.31
CA ASN A 248 -18.34 -14.23 -14.15
C ASN A 248 -17.23 -14.41 -13.10
N GLY A 249 -17.58 -15.01 -11.97
CA GLY A 249 -16.65 -15.41 -10.91
C GLY A 249 -15.87 -16.70 -11.20
N ALA A 250 -15.54 -16.98 -12.47
CA ALA A 250 -15.03 -18.30 -12.87
C ALA A 250 -13.50 -18.44 -12.78
N PHE A 251 -12.75 -17.34 -12.72
CA PHE A 251 -11.30 -17.41 -12.64
C PHE A 251 -10.84 -17.49 -11.18
N SER A 252 -10.14 -18.57 -10.84
CA SER A 252 -9.37 -18.62 -9.62
C SER A 252 -8.23 -17.57 -9.67
N THR A 253 -7.68 -17.20 -8.52
CA THR A 253 -6.48 -16.34 -8.44
C THR A 253 -5.33 -16.86 -9.30
N VAL A 254 -5.26 -18.19 -9.49
CA VAL A 254 -4.26 -18.87 -10.33
C VAL A 254 -4.56 -18.70 -11.83
N ASP A 255 -5.82 -18.73 -12.24
CA ASP A 255 -6.17 -18.52 -13.66
C ASP A 255 -5.94 -17.07 -14.09
N LEU A 256 -6.26 -16.12 -13.21
CA LEU A 256 -5.92 -14.71 -13.40
C LEU A 256 -4.41 -14.56 -13.62
N LEU A 257 -3.59 -15.18 -12.77
CA LEU A 257 -2.13 -15.18 -12.93
C LEU A 257 -1.68 -15.74 -14.29
N PHE A 258 -2.18 -16.90 -14.69
CA PHE A 258 -1.82 -17.50 -15.98
C PHE A 258 -2.18 -16.61 -17.16
N ALA A 259 -3.25 -15.83 -17.05
CA ALA A 259 -3.61 -14.84 -18.05
C ALA A 259 -2.60 -13.66 -18.11
N TYR A 260 -1.97 -13.29 -17.00
CA TYR A 260 -1.05 -12.14 -16.93
C TYR A 260 0.42 -12.48 -17.21
N ILE A 261 0.85 -13.72 -16.97
CA ILE A 261 2.25 -14.12 -17.11
C ILE A 261 2.84 -13.78 -18.50
N PRO A 262 2.15 -14.02 -19.64
CA PRO A 262 2.70 -13.71 -20.96
C PRO A 262 3.04 -12.22 -21.14
N GLU A 263 2.10 -11.30 -20.86
CA GLU A 263 2.32 -9.86 -21.04
C GLU A 263 3.39 -9.33 -20.07
N LEU A 264 3.38 -9.78 -18.81
CA LEU A 264 4.44 -9.42 -17.84
C LEU A 264 5.81 -9.94 -18.27
N PHE A 265 5.85 -11.10 -18.91
CA PHE A 265 7.09 -11.67 -19.42
C PHE A 265 7.61 -10.93 -20.65
N GLU A 266 6.73 -10.47 -21.54
CA GLU A 266 7.11 -9.59 -22.67
C GLU A 266 7.71 -8.27 -22.16
N GLU A 267 7.09 -7.64 -21.14
CA GLU A 267 7.62 -6.43 -20.52
C GLU A 267 9.00 -6.67 -19.87
N PHE A 268 9.15 -7.80 -19.18
CA PHE A 268 10.44 -8.22 -18.65
C PHE A 268 11.50 -8.36 -19.75
N GLN A 269 11.15 -8.92 -20.91
CA GLN A 269 12.07 -9.04 -22.04
C GLN A 269 12.41 -7.69 -22.69
N ALA A 270 11.45 -6.77 -22.76
CA ALA A 270 11.67 -5.44 -23.33
C ALA A 270 12.61 -4.59 -22.46
N THR A 271 12.66 -4.85 -21.16
CA THR A 271 13.44 -4.07 -20.19
C THR A 271 14.76 -4.73 -19.75
N ARG A 272 15.06 -5.97 -20.18
CA ARG A 272 16.23 -6.76 -19.71
C ARG A 272 16.94 -7.61 -20.76
#